data_AF-A0A849SBB5-F1
#
_entry.id   AF-A0A849SBB5-F1
#
_cell.length_a   1.000
_cell.length_b   1.000
_cell.length_c   1.000
_cell.angle_alpha   90.00
_cell.angle_beta   90.00
_cell.angle_gamma   90.00
#
_symmetry.space_group_name_H-M   'P 1'
#
loop_
_entity.id
_entity.type
_entity.pdbx_description
1 polymer ?
#
loop_
_entity_poly.entity_id
_entity_poly.type
_entity_poly.pdbx_seq_one_letter_code
_entity_poly.pdbx_strand_id
1 'polypeptide(L)'
;MWIQKEFKLSAKKRGFHLITSDIFNALPELSGIQCGLLHLFIKHTSASLAINENADPTVRLDLEAHFNHAVPERAAYYRHDEEGDDDMPAHIKSCLLGSSVSVPITQGRLNLGIWQGIYLCEHRNQGGSRSLVATLHGD
;
A
#
# COMPACT_ATOMS: atom_id res chain seq x y z
N MET A 1 18.06 12.32 12.04
CA MET A 1 18.68 11.43 11.04
C MET A 1 17.69 11.19 9.91
N TRP A 2 18.15 11.17 8.65
CA TRP A 2 17.35 10.78 7.48
C TRP A 2 17.93 9.52 6.86
N ILE A 3 17.10 8.52 6.61
CA ILE A 3 17.46 7.29 5.88
C ILE A 3 16.41 7.08 4.79
N GLN A 4 16.84 6.85 3.55
CA GLN A 4 15.94 6.49 2.47
C GLN A 4 16.36 5.15 1.86
N LYS A 5 15.39 4.27 1.65
CA LYS A 5 15.63 2.92 1.14
C LYS A 5 14.53 2.51 0.18
N GLU A 6 14.93 2.00 -0.99
CA GLU A 6 14.02 1.39 -1.95
C GLU A 6 14.04 -0.14 -1.79
N PHE A 7 12.86 -0.76 -1.80
CA PHE A 7 12.71 -2.21 -1.75
C PHE A 7 11.50 -2.65 -2.58
N LYS A 8 11.43 -3.96 -2.87
CA LYS A 8 10.34 -4.55 -3.65
C LYS A 8 9.51 -5.50 -2.82
N LEU A 9 8.20 -5.40 -2.96
CA LEU A 9 7.25 -6.41 -2.52
C LEU A 9 7.08 -7.48 -3.61
N SER A 10 6.91 -8.72 -3.18
CA SER A 10 6.56 -9.81 -4.08
C SER A 10 5.20 -9.55 -4.75
N ALA A 11 5.03 -10.10 -5.95
CA ALA A 11 3.79 -9.93 -6.69
C ALA A 11 2.58 -10.44 -5.89
N LYS A 12 1.50 -9.66 -5.90
CA LYS A 12 0.22 -10.05 -5.31
C LYS A 12 -0.84 -10.08 -6.41
N LYS A 13 -1.87 -10.90 -6.20
CA LYS A 13 -3.11 -10.83 -6.99
C LYS A 13 -3.88 -9.56 -6.61
N ARG A 14 -4.87 -9.16 -7.41
CA ARG A 14 -5.79 -8.09 -7.05
C ARG A 14 -6.36 -8.26 -5.63
N GLY A 15 -6.42 -7.17 -4.88
CA GLY A 15 -7.01 -7.09 -3.55
C GLY A 15 -6.19 -6.28 -2.55
N PHE A 16 -6.64 -6.32 -1.31
CA PHE A 16 -6.00 -5.66 -0.18
C PHE A 16 -5.14 -6.67 0.61
N HIS A 17 -3.86 -6.38 0.75
CA HIS A 17 -2.86 -7.27 1.35
C HIS A 17 -2.15 -6.61 2.52
N LEU A 18 -2.15 -7.26 3.68
CA LEU A 18 -1.32 -6.84 4.81
C LEU A 18 0.16 -6.99 4.45
N ILE A 19 0.92 -5.90 4.56
CA ILE A 19 2.36 -5.84 4.26
C ILE A 19 3.19 -5.28 5.43
N THR A 20 2.59 -5.08 6.61
CA THR A 20 3.30 -4.55 7.79
C THR A 20 4.57 -5.35 8.10
N SER A 21 4.49 -6.68 8.05
CA SER A 21 5.64 -7.56 8.29
C SER A 21 6.70 -7.48 7.19
N ASP A 22 6.28 -7.34 5.93
CA ASP A 22 7.20 -7.16 4.80
C ASP A 22 8.01 -5.85 4.96
N ILE A 23 7.35 -4.78 5.40
CA ILE A 23 7.98 -3.48 5.69
C ILE A 23 8.97 -3.60 6.84
N PHE A 24 8.58 -4.26 7.95
CA PHE A 24 9.47 -4.46 9.09
C PHE A 24 10.74 -5.22 8.70
N ASN A 25 10.59 -6.30 7.92
CA ASN A 25 11.71 -7.08 7.43
C ASN A 25 12.61 -6.30 6.47
N ALA A 26 12.03 -5.39 5.68
CA ALA A 26 12.79 -4.55 4.75
C ALA A 26 13.56 -3.41 5.45
N LEU A 27 13.17 -3.02 6.67
CA LEU A 27 13.66 -1.83 7.37
C LEU A 27 14.24 -2.15 8.77
N PRO A 28 15.33 -2.92 8.87
CA PRO A 28 16.01 -3.17 10.15
C PRO A 28 16.48 -1.88 10.84
N GLU A 29 16.68 -0.80 10.08
CA GLU A 29 17.07 0.52 10.56
C GLU A 29 16.02 1.15 11.50
N LEU A 30 14.76 0.69 11.45
CA LEU A 30 13.71 1.11 12.38
C LEU A 30 14.16 0.98 13.84
N SER A 31 14.85 -0.11 14.18
CA SER A 31 15.27 -0.41 15.55
C SER A 31 16.18 0.65 16.18
N GLY A 32 16.87 1.46 15.36
CA GLY A 32 17.74 2.52 15.82
C GLY A 32 17.04 3.86 16.10
N ILE A 33 15.76 4.01 15.73
CA ILE A 33 15.04 5.29 15.82
C ILE A 33 14.17 5.33 17.08
N GLN A 34 14.43 6.26 17.99
CA GLN A 34 13.67 6.36 19.24
C GLN A 34 12.34 7.10 19.05
N CYS A 35 12.35 8.22 18.35
CA CYS A 35 11.18 9.00 17.98
C CYS A 35 11.30 9.43 16.52
N GLY A 36 10.30 9.13 15.71
CA GLY A 36 10.39 9.48 14.30
C GLY A 36 9.14 9.26 13.49
N LEU A 37 9.34 9.24 12.18
CA LEU A 37 8.32 9.05 11.16
C LEU A 37 8.86 8.13 10.07
N LEU A 38 8.09 7.12 9.71
CA LEU A 38 8.24 6.37 8.47
C LEU A 38 7.26 6.96 7.45
N HIS A 39 7.77 7.45 6.34
CA HIS A 39 6.99 7.74 5.14
C HIS A 39 7.22 6.64 4.10
N LEU A 40 6.15 6.00 3.64
CA LEU A 40 6.18 4.99 2.58
C LEU A 40 5.52 5.54 1.33
N PHE A 41 6.21 5.45 0.20
CA PHE A 41 5.70 5.86 -1.10
C PHE A 41 5.79 4.68 -2.09
N ILE A 42 4.71 4.38 -2.79
CA ILE A 42 4.70 3.37 -3.86
C ILE A 42 4.98 4.03 -5.22
N LYS A 43 5.97 3.50 -5.95
CA LYS A 43 6.36 3.99 -7.29
C LYS A 43 5.50 3.37 -8.41
N HIS A 44 4.18 3.33 -8.21
CA HIS A 44 3.23 2.67 -9.10
C HIS A 44 1.93 3.47 -9.16
N THR A 45 1.34 3.56 -10.35
CA THR A 45 0.11 4.32 -10.61
C THR A 45 -1.15 3.45 -10.59
N SER A 46 -0.99 2.12 -10.59
CA SER A 46 -2.06 1.12 -10.58
C SER A 46 -2.14 0.30 -9.28
N ALA A 47 -1.47 0.77 -8.22
CA ALA A 47 -1.52 0.20 -6.87
C ALA A 47 -1.37 1.32 -5.82
N SER A 48 -1.83 1.06 -4.59
CA SER A 48 -1.88 2.07 -3.52
C SER A 48 -1.38 1.54 -2.18
N LEU A 49 -1.21 2.46 -1.25
CA LEU A 49 -0.97 2.17 0.15
C LEU A 49 -2.14 2.68 1.00
N ALA A 50 -2.52 1.91 2.02
CA ALA A 50 -3.54 2.31 2.99
C ALA A 50 -3.18 1.79 4.39
N ILE A 51 -3.84 2.34 5.41
CA ILE A 51 -3.78 1.82 6.79
C ILE A 51 -5.21 1.46 7.20
N ASN A 52 -5.45 0.20 7.55
CA ASN A 52 -6.77 -0.27 8.00
C ASN A 52 -6.62 -1.54 8.87
N GLU A 53 -7.72 -2.24 9.12
CA GLU A 53 -7.82 -3.32 10.10
C GLU A 53 -6.84 -4.50 9.84
N ASN A 54 -6.09 -4.95 10.84
CA ASN A 54 -5.14 -6.05 10.67
C ASN A 54 -5.64 -7.43 11.13
N ALA A 55 -6.88 -7.52 11.64
CA ALA A 55 -7.39 -8.71 12.31
C ALA A 55 -8.35 -9.52 11.45
N ASP A 56 -9.49 -8.96 11.05
CA ASP A 56 -10.49 -9.70 10.29
C ASP A 56 -10.16 -9.71 8.78
N PRO A 57 -9.94 -10.89 8.15
CA PRO A 57 -9.71 -10.96 6.72
C PRO A 57 -10.91 -10.51 5.88
N THR A 58 -12.14 -10.53 6.42
CA THR A 58 -13.35 -10.10 5.70
C THR A 58 -13.32 -8.61 5.36
N VAL A 59 -12.71 -7.77 6.19
CA VAL A 59 -12.51 -6.33 5.90
C VAL A 59 -11.79 -6.14 4.56
N ARG A 60 -10.74 -6.94 4.29
CA ARG A 60 -9.98 -6.85 3.03
C ARG A 60 -10.76 -7.39 1.83
N LEU A 61 -11.65 -8.35 2.05
CA LEU A 61 -12.55 -8.88 1.01
C LEU A 61 -13.65 -7.87 0.66
N ASP A 62 -14.25 -7.24 1.67
CA ASP A 62 -15.31 -6.26 1.50
C ASP A 62 -14.79 -4.96 0.87
N LEU A 63 -13.59 -4.51 1.26
CA LEU A 63 -12.92 -3.40 0.59
C LEU A 63 -12.71 -3.70 -0.91
N GLU A 64 -12.22 -4.89 -1.26
CA GLU A 64 -12.04 -5.27 -2.66
C GLU A 64 -13.37 -5.32 -3.42
N ALA A 65 -14.40 -5.92 -2.82
CA ALA A 65 -15.74 -5.97 -3.41
C ALA A 65 -16.31 -4.55 -3.62
N HIS A 66 -16.19 -3.68 -2.62
CA HIS A 66 -16.68 -2.30 -2.70
C HIS A 66 -15.95 -1.50 -3.78
N PHE A 67 -14.62 -1.58 -3.84
CA PHE A 67 -13.85 -0.84 -4.84
C PHE A 67 -14.13 -1.34 -6.27
N ASN A 68 -14.37 -2.64 -6.47
CA ASN A 68 -14.82 -3.16 -7.78
C ASN A 68 -16.24 -2.70 -8.14
N HIS A 69 -17.11 -2.50 -7.17
CA HIS A 69 -18.44 -1.94 -7.41
C HIS A 69 -18.40 -0.44 -7.72
N ALA A 70 -17.65 0.33 -6.93
CA ALA A 70 -17.56 1.78 -7.05
C ALA A 70 -16.77 2.23 -8.29
N VAL A 71 -15.75 1.46 -8.67
CA VAL A 71 -14.88 1.72 -9.82
C VAL A 71 -14.86 0.48 -10.71
N PRO A 72 -15.96 0.23 -11.47
CA PRO A 72 -16.12 -0.98 -12.24
C PRO A 72 -15.20 -0.99 -13.46
N GLU A 73 -14.80 -2.18 -13.89
CA GLU A 73 -14.17 -2.39 -15.20
C GLU A 73 -15.16 -2.06 -16.33
N ARG A 74 -14.63 -1.72 -17.51
CA ARG A 74 -15.41 -1.51 -18.76
C ARG A 74 -16.54 -0.48 -18.64
N ALA A 75 -16.41 0.51 -17.76
CA ALA A 75 -17.33 1.63 -17.77
C ALA A 75 -17.30 2.32 -19.15
N ALA A 76 -18.46 2.57 -19.77
CA ALA A 76 -18.54 3.02 -21.17
C ALA A 76 -17.83 4.35 -21.47
N TYR A 77 -17.50 5.12 -20.43
CA TYR A 77 -16.77 6.40 -20.54
C TYR A 77 -15.25 6.26 -20.33
N TYR A 78 -14.76 5.09 -19.93
CA TYR A 78 -13.32 4.83 -19.87
C TYR A 78 -12.75 4.75 -21.28
N ARG A 79 -11.56 5.35 -21.44
CA ARG A 79 -10.82 5.40 -22.72
C ARG A 79 -9.42 4.79 -22.63
N HIS A 80 -8.98 4.42 -21.43
CA HIS A 80 -7.62 3.95 -21.16
C HIS A 80 -7.67 2.48 -20.76
N ASP A 81 -7.55 1.60 -21.73
CA ASP A 81 -7.67 0.15 -21.60
C ASP A 81 -6.53 -0.59 -22.34
N GLU A 82 -5.42 0.11 -22.60
CA GLU A 82 -4.28 -0.43 -23.36
C GLU A 82 -3.70 -1.68 -22.69
N GLU A 83 -3.74 -1.75 -21.36
CA GLU A 83 -3.27 -2.90 -20.59
C GLU A 83 -4.42 -3.83 -20.12
N GLY A 84 -5.62 -3.68 -20.68
CA GLY A 84 -6.80 -4.52 -20.41
C GLY A 84 -7.90 -3.85 -19.60
N ASP A 85 -8.98 -4.60 -19.33
CA ASP A 85 -10.22 -4.09 -18.72
C ASP A 85 -10.03 -3.43 -17.34
N ASP A 86 -8.95 -3.79 -16.66
CA ASP A 86 -8.63 -3.34 -15.31
C ASP A 86 -7.63 -2.20 -15.23
N ASP A 87 -7.23 -1.65 -16.38
CA ASP A 87 -6.23 -0.60 -16.48
C ASP A 87 -6.74 0.73 -15.91
N MET A 88 -7.69 1.41 -16.58
CA MET A 88 -8.31 2.64 -16.06
C MET A 88 -8.85 2.52 -14.63
N PRO A 89 -9.61 1.48 -14.23
CA PRO A 89 -10.11 1.41 -12.86
C PRO A 89 -8.96 1.32 -11.85
N ALA A 90 -7.86 0.63 -12.15
CA ALA A 90 -6.71 0.61 -11.24
C ALA A 90 -6.10 1.99 -11.00
N HIS A 91 -6.01 2.82 -12.04
CA HIS A 91 -5.58 4.21 -11.91
C HIS A 91 -6.54 5.04 -11.04
N ILE A 92 -7.85 4.91 -11.23
CA ILE A 92 -8.85 5.63 -10.44
C ILE A 92 -8.77 5.22 -8.97
N LYS A 93 -8.78 3.91 -8.69
CA LYS A 93 -8.64 3.38 -7.32
C LYS A 93 -7.34 3.86 -6.69
N SER A 94 -6.28 4.00 -7.49
CA SER A 94 -5.01 4.56 -7.03
C SER A 94 -5.10 6.03 -6.62
N CYS A 95 -5.75 6.86 -7.42
CA CYS A 95 -5.99 8.26 -7.07
C CYS A 95 -6.90 8.43 -5.84
N LEU A 96 -7.85 7.52 -5.63
CA LEU A 96 -8.78 7.59 -4.48
C LEU A 96 -8.08 7.24 -3.15
N LEU A 97 -7.21 6.24 -3.14
CA LEU A 97 -6.50 5.80 -1.93
C LEU A 97 -5.20 6.57 -1.69
N GLY A 98 -4.49 6.92 -2.76
CA GLY A 98 -3.20 7.60 -2.71
C GLY A 98 -2.01 6.65 -2.78
N SER A 99 -0.85 7.24 -3.07
CA SER A 99 0.41 6.52 -3.27
C SER A 99 1.30 6.44 -2.03
N SER A 100 0.84 6.92 -0.87
CA SER A 100 1.69 6.98 0.31
C SER A 100 0.95 6.91 1.63
N VAL A 101 1.65 6.44 2.65
CA VAL A 101 1.23 6.48 4.05
C VAL A 101 2.39 6.94 4.92
N SER A 102 2.08 7.61 6.03
CA SER A 102 3.06 8.02 7.03
C SER A 102 2.69 7.45 8.40
N VAL A 103 3.64 6.83 9.08
CA VAL A 103 3.44 6.12 10.35
C VAL A 103 4.45 6.63 11.37
N PRO A 104 4.01 7.07 12.58
CA PRO A 104 4.95 7.45 13.63
C PRO A 104 5.80 6.27 14.08
N ILE A 105 7.02 6.55 14.53
CA ILE A 105 7.96 5.57 15.09
C ILE A 105 8.16 5.91 16.56
N THR A 106 8.10 4.89 17.42
CA THR A 106 8.36 5.02 18.85
C THR A 106 9.13 3.79 19.33
N GLN A 107 10.28 4.01 19.97
CA GLN A 107 11.16 2.96 20.51
C GLN A 107 11.47 1.86 19.50
N GLY A 108 11.83 2.28 18.29
CA GLY A 108 12.20 1.42 17.18
C GLY A 108 11.05 0.61 16.57
N ARG A 109 9.80 0.96 16.86
CA ARG A 109 8.60 0.28 16.36
C ARG A 109 7.66 1.25 15.64
N LEU A 110 6.91 0.71 14.68
CA LEU A 110 5.79 1.42 14.08
C LEU A 110 4.71 1.62 15.13
N ASN A 111 4.37 2.87 15.41
CA ASN A 111 3.36 3.25 16.39
C ASN A 111 1.97 3.25 15.72
N LEU A 112 1.50 2.04 15.41
CA LEU A 112 0.17 1.76 14.88
C LEU A 112 -0.77 1.42 16.04
N GLY A 113 -2.06 1.74 15.88
CA GLY A 113 -3.10 1.21 16.76
C GLY A 113 -3.15 -0.32 16.71
N ILE A 114 -3.70 -0.94 17.76
CA ILE A 114 -3.79 -2.41 17.90
C ILE A 114 -4.38 -3.07 16.65
N TRP A 115 -5.41 -2.45 16.09
CA TRP A 115 -6.11 -2.94 14.91
C TRP A 115 -5.52 -2.42 13.60
N GLN A 116 -4.49 -1.58 13.59
CA GLN A 116 -3.98 -1.00 12.34
C GLN A 116 -2.87 -1.85 11.72
N GLY A 117 -2.95 -2.01 10.40
CA GLY A 117 -1.92 -2.60 9.57
C GLY A 117 -1.77 -1.81 8.27
N ILE A 118 -0.56 -1.88 7.69
CA ILE A 118 -0.25 -1.23 6.41
C ILE A 118 -0.61 -2.20 5.29
N TYR A 119 -1.34 -1.71 4.31
CA TYR A 119 -1.81 -2.48 3.17
C TYR A 119 -1.08 -2.10 1.89
N LEU A 120 -0.80 -3.11 1.06
CA LEU A 120 -0.72 -2.95 -0.39
C LEU A 120 -2.12 -3.16 -0.95
N CYS A 121 -2.64 -2.17 -1.66
CA CYS A 121 -3.88 -2.29 -2.42
C CYS A 121 -3.49 -2.52 -3.88
N GLU A 122 -3.51 -3.79 -4.31
CA GLU A 122 -3.20 -4.19 -5.67
C GLU A 122 -4.48 -4.13 -6.50
N HIS A 123 -4.54 -3.22 -7.48
CA HIS A 123 -5.76 -3.01 -8.27
C HIS A 123 -5.77 -3.77 -9.59
N ARG A 124 -4.62 -4.32 -10.02
CA ARG A 124 -4.51 -5.13 -11.24
C ARG A 124 -4.63 -6.61 -10.92
N ASN A 125 -5.23 -7.36 -11.84
CA ASN A 125 -5.29 -8.83 -11.78
C ASN A 125 -3.88 -9.44 -11.82
N GLN A 126 -2.97 -8.82 -12.58
CA GLN A 126 -1.58 -9.25 -12.75
C GLN A 126 -0.60 -8.07 -12.62
N GLY A 127 -0.57 -7.42 -11.45
CA GLY A 127 0.23 -6.20 -11.21
C GLY A 127 1.75 -6.39 -11.05
N GLY A 128 2.22 -7.64 -10.94
CA GLY A 128 3.64 -7.94 -10.75
C GLY A 128 4.18 -7.45 -9.40
N SER A 129 5.51 -7.37 -9.27
CA SER A 129 6.17 -6.87 -8.06
C SER A 129 6.03 -5.34 -7.93
N ARG A 130 5.87 -4.83 -6.70
CA ARG A 130 5.71 -3.40 -6.44
C ARG A 130 6.93 -2.82 -5.73
N SER A 131 7.37 -1.64 -6.18
CA SER A 131 8.53 -0.92 -5.64
C SER A 131 8.07 0.15 -4.68
N LEU A 132 8.62 0.14 -3.47
CA LEU A 132 8.34 1.10 -2.42
C LEU A 132 9.62 1.86 -2.05
N VAL A 133 9.47 3.14 -1.73
CA VAL A 133 10.49 3.97 -1.10
C VAL A 133 10.06 4.21 0.35
N ALA A 134 10.88 3.77 1.29
CA ALA A 134 10.78 4.15 2.69
C ALA A 134 11.71 5.32 2.96
N THR A 135 11.16 6.38 3.55
CA THR A 135 11.93 7.49 4.12
C THR A 135 11.71 7.50 5.62
N LEU A 136 12.76 7.23 6.38
CA LEU A 136 12.80 7.29 7.83
C LEU A 136 13.39 8.63 8.26
N HIS A 137 12.71 9.31 9.18
CA HIS A 137 13.20 10.52 9.80
C HIS A 137 12.98 10.47 11.31
N GLY A 138 14.03 10.69 12.10
CA GLY A 138 13.93 10.65 13.56
C GLY A 138 15.28 10.79 14.24
N ASP A 139 15.27 10.71 15.57
CA ASP A 139 16.47 10.70 16.40
C ASP A 139 16.97 9.28 16.72
#